data_AF-A0A7X7MG05-F1
#
_entry.id   AF-A0A7X7MG05-F1
#
_cell.length_a   1.000
_cell.length_b   1.000
_cell.length_c   1.000
_cell.angle_alpha   90.00
_cell.angle_beta   90.00
_cell.angle_gamma   90.00
#
_symmetry.space_group_name_H-M   'P 1'
#
loop_
_entity.id
_entity.type
_entity.pdbx_description
1 polymer ?
#
loop_
_entity_poly.entity_id
_entity_poly.type
_entity_poly.pdbx_seq_one_letter_code
_entity_poly.pdbx_strand_id
1 'polypeptide(L)'
;MTIPLPAVGLPLPGALRGRHRWRFFQAGGLRQVRLHRGEDFARLAELPQELWTILGCPVQGVRFDARTLALLDADQDGRIRIPELLAGVQWACDRLRDPAALLDGAPRLALASLAENPEGQALQALARRILADLGQPEAGALSLEEVSLREALLARTPFNGDGIITPEAAGTPELKQLIGEIIAVCGSANDRSGAPGIGREHLDRFFGEARAHVAWLDQGRPADVQPLGGATAAACAAVQAVRAKIDDYFTRCRLAAFDPRAAAPLNRGEGDYGA
;
A
#
# COMPACT_ATOMS: atom_id res chain seq x y z
N MET A 1 -9.78 86.48 14.17
CA MET A 1 -8.78 86.11 13.14
C MET A 1 -8.71 84.60 13.09
N THR A 2 -9.28 84.04 12.04
CA THR A 2 -9.60 82.63 11.82
C THR A 2 -8.48 81.97 11.01
N ILE A 3 -7.97 80.84 11.50
CA ILE A 3 -6.91 80.04 10.86
C ILE A 3 -7.56 79.19 9.74
N PRO A 4 -7.03 79.18 8.50
CA PRO A 4 -7.61 78.39 7.43
C PRO A 4 -7.14 76.93 7.49
N LEU A 5 -8.05 75.99 7.24
CA LEU A 5 -7.77 74.56 7.00
C LEU A 5 -7.15 74.37 5.61
N PRO A 6 -6.19 73.44 5.42
CA PRO A 6 -5.61 73.18 4.11
C PRO A 6 -6.55 72.35 3.23
N ALA A 7 -6.41 72.56 1.92
CA ALA A 7 -7.25 71.99 0.87
C ALA A 7 -7.10 70.47 0.71
N VAL A 8 -8.23 69.83 0.41
CA VAL A 8 -8.34 68.43 0.01
C VAL A 8 -7.64 68.23 -1.35
N GLY A 9 -6.74 67.25 -1.42
CA GLY A 9 -6.25 66.71 -2.69
C GLY A 9 -4.75 66.78 -2.89
N LEU A 10 -4.01 65.90 -2.22
CA LEU A 10 -2.70 65.44 -2.68
C LEU A 10 -2.80 63.92 -2.90
N PRO A 11 -2.52 63.39 -4.09
CA PRO A 11 -2.51 61.95 -4.31
C PRO A 11 -1.32 61.34 -3.56
N LEU A 12 -1.59 60.30 -2.77
CA LEU A 12 -0.53 59.53 -2.10
C LEU A 12 0.35 58.83 -3.16
N PRO A 13 1.68 58.80 -2.99
CA PRO A 13 2.58 58.12 -3.91
C PRO A 13 2.39 56.60 -3.76
N GLY A 14 1.92 55.95 -4.83
CA GLY A 14 1.71 54.51 -4.85
C GLY A 14 0.57 54.12 -5.77
N ALA A 15 0.78 54.27 -7.08
CA ALA A 15 -0.04 53.59 -8.08
C ALA A 15 0.15 52.08 -7.92
N LEU A 16 -0.60 51.47 -7.01
CA LEU A 16 -0.65 50.02 -6.81
C LEU A 16 -1.60 49.42 -7.84
N ARG A 17 -1.09 48.47 -8.62
CA ARG A 17 -1.88 47.50 -9.40
C ARG A 17 -3.04 46.99 -8.52
N GLY A 18 -4.26 47.05 -9.04
CA GLY A 18 -5.51 47.00 -8.25
C GLY A 18 -5.57 45.91 -7.18
N ARG A 19 -5.75 46.33 -5.91
CA ARG A 19 -6.05 45.43 -4.78
C ARG A 19 -7.35 44.65 -5.06
N HIS A 20 -7.38 43.35 -4.76
CA HIS A 20 -8.58 42.53 -4.96
C HIS A 20 -9.75 43.11 -4.17
N ARG A 21 -10.92 43.19 -4.80
CA ARG A 21 -12.13 43.68 -4.13
C ARG A 21 -12.91 42.50 -3.55
N TRP A 22 -12.61 42.19 -2.29
CA TRP A 22 -13.36 41.22 -1.49
C TRP A 22 -14.81 41.67 -1.28
N ARG A 23 -15.74 40.75 -1.52
CA ARG A 23 -17.16 40.97 -1.24
C ARG A 23 -17.52 40.25 0.05
N PHE A 24 -18.49 40.80 0.77
CA PHE A 24 -18.89 40.29 2.06
C PHE A 24 -20.38 40.02 2.09
N PHE A 25 -20.78 39.06 2.91
CA PHE A 25 -22.17 38.84 3.30
C PHE A 25 -22.26 38.81 4.83
N GLN A 26 -23.46 39.06 5.35
CA GLN A 26 -23.72 38.92 6.77
C GLN A 26 -24.46 37.60 7.02
N ALA A 27 -23.95 36.81 7.95
CA ALA A 27 -24.59 35.60 8.44
C ALA A 27 -24.30 35.44 9.94
N GLY A 28 -25.34 35.16 10.73
CA GLY A 28 -25.19 34.95 12.17
C GLY A 28 -24.57 36.13 12.94
N GLY A 29 -24.77 37.38 12.48
CA GLY A 29 -24.19 38.58 13.08
C GLY A 29 -22.70 38.83 12.75
N LEU A 30 -22.08 37.96 11.95
CA LEU A 30 -20.70 38.08 11.51
C LEU A 30 -20.63 38.50 10.03
N ARG A 31 -19.60 39.27 9.68
CA ARG A 31 -19.32 39.66 8.29
C ARG A 31 -18.30 38.69 7.70
N GLN A 32 -18.74 37.85 6.76
CA GLN A 32 -17.92 36.81 6.14
C GLN A 32 -17.61 37.14 4.68
N VAL A 33 -16.45 36.69 4.21
CA VAL A 33 -16.01 36.84 2.82
C VAL A 33 -16.84 35.92 1.92
N ARG A 34 -17.33 36.46 0.80
CA ARG A 34 -18.08 35.72 -0.21
C ARG A 34 -17.16 35.33 -1.36
N LEU A 35 -16.84 34.04 -1.47
CA LEU A 35 -16.14 33.46 -2.61
C LEU A 35 -17.17 33.07 -3.68
N HIS A 36 -17.17 33.74 -4.82
CA HIS A 36 -18.16 33.50 -5.89
C HIS A 36 -17.63 33.76 -7.31
N ARG A 37 -16.34 34.01 -7.46
CA ARG A 37 -15.66 34.17 -8.74
C ARG A 37 -14.32 33.43 -8.71
N GLY A 38 -13.84 32.97 -9.87
CA GLY A 38 -12.53 32.33 -9.99
C GLY A 38 -11.38 33.19 -9.43
N GLU A 39 -11.44 34.51 -9.64
CA GLU A 39 -10.47 35.48 -9.09
C GLU A 39 -10.41 35.45 -7.55
N ASP A 40 -11.53 35.16 -6.87
CA ASP A 40 -11.57 35.10 -5.41
C ASP A 40 -10.73 33.92 -4.89
N PHE A 41 -10.64 32.81 -5.64
CA PHE A 41 -9.80 31.65 -5.31
C PHE A 41 -8.34 31.89 -5.66
N ALA A 42 -8.07 32.42 -6.86
CA ALA A 42 -6.71 32.71 -7.32
C ALA A 42 -5.97 33.72 -6.42
N ARG A 43 -6.70 34.58 -5.72
CA ARG A 43 -6.14 35.58 -4.79
C ARG A 43 -6.43 35.26 -3.32
N LEU A 44 -6.87 34.04 -3.00
CA LEU A 44 -7.25 33.66 -1.64
C LEU A 44 -6.10 33.82 -0.63
N ALA A 45 -4.86 33.61 -1.06
CA ALA A 45 -3.67 33.82 -0.23
C ALA A 45 -3.45 35.29 0.19
N GLU A 46 -4.04 36.25 -0.54
CA GLU A 46 -3.99 37.67 -0.18
C GLU A 46 -5.07 38.06 0.84
N LEU A 47 -5.96 37.13 1.21
CA LEU A 47 -7.03 37.42 2.16
C LEU A 47 -6.44 37.61 3.57
N PRO A 48 -6.61 38.81 4.19
CA PRO A 48 -6.12 39.07 5.53
C PRO A 48 -6.63 38.04 6.55
N GLN A 49 -5.75 37.56 7.42
CA GLN A 49 -6.06 36.47 8.35
C GLN A 49 -7.20 36.81 9.31
N GLU A 50 -7.41 38.10 9.62
CA GLU A 50 -8.48 38.58 10.50
C GLU A 50 -9.89 38.37 9.93
N LEU A 51 -9.99 38.08 8.63
CA LEU A 51 -11.25 37.79 7.94
C LEU A 51 -11.59 36.30 7.91
N TRP A 52 -10.73 35.44 8.45
CA TRP A 52 -10.96 34.00 8.55
C TRP A 52 -11.75 33.66 9.82
N THR A 53 -12.93 33.07 9.66
CA THR A 53 -13.79 32.68 10.81
C THR A 53 -13.21 31.49 11.58
N ILE A 54 -12.53 30.58 10.89
CA ILE A 54 -12.03 29.31 11.43
C ILE A 54 -10.59 29.12 10.96
N LEU A 55 -9.69 28.77 11.88
CA LEU A 55 -8.26 28.57 11.60
C LEU A 55 -7.89 27.11 11.30
N GLY A 56 -8.81 26.17 11.52
CA GLY A 56 -8.62 24.76 11.19
C GLY A 56 -9.92 24.00 11.03
N CYS A 57 -9.95 23.06 10.08
CA CYS A 57 -11.11 22.22 9.77
C CYS A 57 -10.76 20.75 10.05
N PRO A 58 -11.56 19.99 10.82
CA PRO A 58 -11.32 18.56 10.99
C PRO A 58 -11.56 17.82 9.66
N VAL A 59 -10.81 16.74 9.43
CA VAL A 59 -11.01 15.87 8.24
C VAL A 59 -12.23 14.95 8.37
N GLN A 60 -12.81 14.85 9.56
CA GLN A 60 -14.00 14.03 9.87
C GLN A 60 -15.12 14.87 10.47
N GLY A 61 -16.37 14.40 10.34
CA GLY A 61 -17.55 15.03 10.96
C GLY A 61 -18.04 16.31 10.26
N VAL A 62 -17.47 16.65 9.11
CA VAL A 62 -17.92 17.73 8.23
C VAL A 62 -18.82 17.14 7.15
N ARG A 63 -19.85 17.88 6.72
CA ARG A 63 -20.71 17.49 5.58
C ARG A 63 -19.98 17.71 4.25
N PHE A 64 -18.91 16.95 4.03
CA PHE A 64 -18.07 16.97 2.83
C PHE A 64 -17.44 15.59 2.63
N ASP A 65 -16.91 15.31 1.44
CA ASP A 65 -16.23 14.04 1.17
C ASP A 65 -14.94 13.91 2.00
N ALA A 66 -14.88 12.91 2.88
CA ALA A 66 -13.78 12.72 3.82
C ALA A 66 -12.46 12.37 3.12
N ARG A 67 -12.51 11.70 1.95
CA ARG A 67 -11.29 11.37 1.18
C ARG A 67 -10.65 12.64 0.63
N THR A 68 -11.45 13.54 0.10
CA THR A 68 -10.98 14.85 -0.39
C THR A 68 -10.38 15.68 0.76
N LEU A 69 -11.01 15.67 1.94
CA LEU A 69 -10.43 16.34 3.13
C LEU A 69 -9.10 15.73 3.55
N ALA A 70 -8.98 14.40 3.51
CA ALA A 70 -7.73 13.70 3.83
C ALA A 70 -6.60 14.01 2.82
N LEU A 71 -6.92 14.32 1.56
CA LEU A 71 -5.92 14.77 0.58
C LEU A 71 -5.40 16.19 0.85
N LEU A 72 -6.16 17.02 1.56
CA LEU A 72 -5.75 18.37 1.96
C LEU A 72 -4.92 18.38 3.25
N ASP A 73 -5.06 17.36 4.10
CA ASP A 73 -4.31 17.18 5.35
C ASP A 73 -2.92 16.60 5.05
N ALA A 74 -1.95 17.50 4.81
CA ALA A 74 -0.64 17.14 4.30
C ALA A 74 0.25 16.52 5.39
N ASP A 75 0.07 16.92 6.64
CA ASP A 75 0.81 16.39 7.79
C ASP A 75 0.12 15.18 8.47
N GLN A 76 -1.09 14.83 8.03
CA GLN A 76 -1.88 13.69 8.48
C GLN A 76 -2.25 13.77 9.98
N ASP A 77 -2.39 14.99 10.53
CA ASP A 77 -2.76 15.21 11.93
C ASP A 77 -4.29 15.21 12.17
N GLY A 78 -5.08 15.08 11.10
CA GLY A 78 -6.53 15.08 11.10
C GLY A 78 -7.17 16.47 11.06
N ARG A 79 -6.40 17.54 10.85
CA ARG A 79 -6.87 18.93 10.82
C ARG A 79 -6.23 19.74 9.70
N ILE A 80 -7.07 20.20 8.77
CA ILE A 80 -6.65 21.08 7.68
C ILE A 80 -6.51 22.50 8.20
N ARG A 81 -5.31 23.07 8.11
CA ARG A 81 -5.00 24.47 8.47
C ARG A 81 -5.01 25.38 7.24
N ILE A 82 -4.99 26.70 7.48
CA ILE A 82 -5.00 27.70 6.40
C ILE A 82 -3.92 27.46 5.33
N PRO A 83 -2.64 27.21 5.66
CA PRO A 83 -1.62 27.01 4.63
C PRO A 83 -1.89 25.81 3.71
N GLU A 84 -2.43 24.72 4.28
CA GLU A 84 -2.76 23.51 3.53
C GLU A 84 -3.96 23.72 2.62
N LEU A 85 -4.99 24.41 3.11
CA LEU A 85 -6.13 24.83 2.30
C LEU A 85 -5.68 25.74 1.15
N LEU A 86 -4.82 26.73 1.43
CA LEU A 86 -4.29 27.63 0.41
C LEU A 86 -3.47 26.87 -0.64
N ALA A 87 -2.66 25.90 -0.22
CA ALA A 87 -1.91 25.04 -1.13
C ALA A 87 -2.86 24.21 -2.02
N GLY A 88 -3.92 23.62 -1.46
CA GLY A 88 -4.92 22.88 -2.24
C GLY A 88 -5.68 23.75 -3.25
N VAL A 89 -6.08 24.97 -2.84
CA VAL A 89 -6.73 25.94 -3.73
C VAL A 89 -5.79 26.38 -4.85
N GLN A 90 -4.53 26.71 -4.52
CA GLN A 90 -3.54 27.09 -5.52
C GLN A 90 -3.28 25.96 -6.51
N TRP A 91 -3.13 24.73 -6.01
CA TRP A 91 -2.94 23.54 -6.84
C TRP A 91 -4.07 23.37 -7.86
N ALA A 92 -5.32 23.59 -7.45
CA ALA A 92 -6.47 23.55 -8.34
C ALA A 92 -6.46 24.70 -9.35
N CYS A 93 -6.16 25.93 -8.92
CA CYS A 93 -6.06 27.09 -9.80
C CYS A 93 -4.99 26.93 -10.88
N ASP A 94 -3.84 26.32 -10.56
CA ASP A 94 -2.74 26.12 -11.50
C ASP A 94 -3.08 25.07 -12.59
N ARG A 95 -4.03 24.18 -12.32
CA ARG A 95 -4.42 23.06 -13.19
C ARG A 95 -5.73 23.27 -13.94
N LEU A 96 -6.46 24.35 -13.65
CA LEU A 96 -7.68 24.74 -14.33
C LEU A 96 -7.42 25.94 -15.24
N ARG A 97 -8.09 25.96 -16.40
CA ARG A 97 -8.09 27.11 -17.32
C ARG A 97 -8.80 28.32 -16.70
N ASP A 98 -9.91 28.06 -16.02
CA ASP A 98 -10.68 29.05 -15.27
C ASP A 98 -11.01 28.50 -13.87
N PRO A 99 -10.46 29.10 -12.79
CA PRO A 99 -10.79 28.70 -11.42
C PRO A 99 -12.27 28.85 -11.07
N ALA A 100 -13.06 29.60 -11.84
CA ALA A 100 -14.51 29.70 -11.63
C ALA A 100 -15.21 28.34 -11.79
N ALA A 101 -14.63 27.38 -12.51
CA ALA A 101 -15.17 26.03 -12.66
C ALA A 101 -15.37 25.29 -11.32
N LEU A 102 -14.63 25.68 -10.26
CA LEU A 102 -14.82 25.12 -8.91
C LEU A 102 -16.19 25.47 -8.30
N LEU A 103 -16.87 26.50 -8.82
CA LEU A 103 -18.17 26.97 -8.33
C LEU A 103 -19.36 26.29 -9.00
N ASP A 104 -19.14 25.60 -10.12
CA ASP A 104 -20.21 25.05 -10.94
C ASP A 104 -20.94 23.89 -10.22
N GLY A 105 -20.31 23.27 -9.23
CA GLY A 105 -20.87 22.14 -8.48
C GLY A 105 -21.20 20.94 -9.37
N ALA A 106 -20.63 20.89 -10.58
CA ALA A 106 -20.87 19.83 -11.54
C ALA A 106 -20.22 18.52 -11.04
N PRO A 107 -20.92 17.38 -11.12
CA PRO A 107 -20.37 16.09 -10.69
C PRO A 107 -19.29 15.55 -11.63
N ARG A 108 -19.04 16.23 -12.76
CA ARG A 108 -18.08 15.82 -13.78
C ARG A 108 -17.16 16.98 -14.14
N LEU A 109 -15.87 16.68 -14.26
CA LEU A 109 -14.83 17.60 -14.71
C LEU A 109 -14.69 17.52 -16.22
N ALA A 110 -15.03 18.60 -16.94
CA ALA A 110 -14.79 18.69 -18.37
C ALA A 110 -13.29 18.75 -18.67
N LEU A 111 -12.80 17.93 -19.61
CA LEU A 111 -11.38 17.88 -19.94
C LEU A 111 -10.87 19.20 -20.54
N ALA A 112 -11.75 19.94 -21.22
CA ALA A 112 -11.44 21.25 -21.77
C ALA A 112 -11.21 22.34 -20.69
N SER A 113 -11.67 22.10 -19.45
CA SER A 113 -11.49 23.01 -18.32
C SER A 113 -10.11 22.90 -17.68
N LEU A 114 -9.32 21.88 -18.02
CA LEU A 114 -7.94 21.74 -17.54
C LEU A 114 -7.01 22.73 -18.26
N ALA A 115 -5.97 23.17 -17.56
CA ALA A 115 -4.98 24.11 -18.06
C ALA A 115 -4.20 23.53 -19.26
N GLU A 116 -3.63 24.42 -20.07
CA GLU A 116 -2.79 24.06 -21.23
C GLU A 116 -1.29 23.97 -20.89
N ASN A 117 -0.92 24.16 -19.64
CA ASN A 117 0.45 23.96 -19.16
C ASN A 117 0.81 22.44 -19.15
N PRO A 118 2.10 22.08 -19.00
CA PRO A 118 2.52 20.68 -19.04
C PRO A 118 1.76 19.76 -18.07
N GLU A 119 1.48 20.25 -16.85
CA GLU A 119 0.75 19.49 -15.84
C GLU A 119 -0.73 19.29 -16.23
N GLY A 120 -1.40 20.34 -16.71
CA GLY A 120 -2.78 20.26 -17.18
C GLY A 120 -2.93 19.38 -18.42
N GLN A 121 -1.97 19.41 -19.35
CA GLN A 121 -1.92 18.49 -20.48
C GLN A 121 -1.73 17.04 -20.03
N ALA A 122 -0.86 16.79 -19.05
CA ALA A 122 -0.68 15.46 -18.47
C ALA A 122 -1.96 14.95 -17.80
N LEU A 123 -2.67 15.81 -17.05
CA LEU A 123 -3.97 15.47 -16.46
C LEU A 123 -5.03 15.18 -17.52
N GLN A 124 -5.08 15.95 -18.62
CA GLN A 124 -5.99 15.68 -19.74
C GLN A 124 -5.67 14.33 -20.40
N ALA A 125 -4.39 14.03 -20.62
CA ALA A 125 -3.97 12.75 -21.19
C ALA A 125 -4.33 11.58 -20.27
N LEU A 126 -4.11 11.72 -18.97
CA LEU A 126 -4.49 10.74 -17.96
C LEU A 126 -6.01 10.53 -17.94
N ALA A 127 -6.79 11.61 -17.93
CA ALA A 127 -8.25 11.53 -17.92
C ALA A 127 -8.80 10.85 -19.18
N ARG A 128 -8.28 11.18 -20.38
CA ARG A 128 -8.61 10.46 -21.62
C ARG A 128 -8.25 8.99 -21.54
N ARG A 129 -7.11 8.65 -20.93
CA ARG A 129 -6.68 7.27 -20.75
C ARG A 129 -7.64 6.50 -19.83
N ILE A 130 -8.02 7.09 -18.70
CA ILE A 130 -9.01 6.53 -17.77
C ILE A 130 -10.31 6.21 -18.51
N LEU A 131 -10.83 7.18 -19.27
CA LEU A 131 -12.07 7.02 -20.04
C LEU A 131 -11.94 5.93 -21.13
N ALA A 132 -10.81 5.87 -21.84
CA ALA A 132 -10.55 4.82 -22.83
C ALA A 132 -10.49 3.42 -22.19
N ASP A 133 -9.84 3.29 -21.02
CA ASP A 133 -9.77 2.03 -20.28
C ASP A 133 -11.15 1.59 -19.75
N LEU A 134 -12.10 2.53 -19.57
CA LEU A 134 -13.51 2.27 -19.24
C LEU A 134 -14.41 2.07 -20.47
N GLY A 135 -13.85 2.09 -21.68
CA GLY A 135 -14.59 1.91 -22.93
C GLY A 135 -15.35 3.16 -23.42
N GLN A 136 -14.99 4.35 -22.94
CA GLN A 136 -15.62 5.63 -23.28
C GLN A 136 -14.61 6.64 -23.88
N PRO A 137 -13.86 6.31 -24.95
CA PRO A 137 -12.77 7.15 -25.45
C PRO A 137 -13.20 8.54 -25.94
N GLU A 138 -14.45 8.69 -26.38
CA GLU A 138 -15.01 9.94 -26.90
C GLU A 138 -15.63 10.84 -25.82
N ALA A 139 -15.62 10.42 -24.55
CA ALA A 139 -16.19 11.21 -23.46
C ALA A 139 -15.34 12.47 -23.19
N GLY A 140 -16.00 13.63 -23.14
CA GLY A 140 -15.37 14.93 -22.91
C GLY A 140 -15.26 15.36 -21.44
N ALA A 141 -15.72 14.53 -20.50
CA ALA A 141 -15.72 14.84 -19.07
C ALA A 141 -15.57 13.58 -18.21
N LEU A 142 -14.88 13.71 -17.08
CA LEU A 142 -14.54 12.64 -16.15
C LEU A 142 -15.21 12.85 -14.78
N SER A 143 -15.77 11.81 -14.18
CA SER A 143 -16.33 11.84 -12.82
C SER A 143 -15.41 11.16 -11.79
N LEU A 144 -15.64 11.42 -10.50
CA LEU A 144 -14.89 10.75 -9.42
C LEU A 144 -15.19 9.25 -9.35
N GLU A 145 -16.42 8.86 -9.69
CA GLU A 145 -16.82 7.46 -9.79
C GLU A 145 -16.04 6.75 -10.89
N GLU A 146 -15.84 7.38 -12.05
CA GLU A 146 -15.06 6.82 -13.16
C GLU A 146 -13.59 6.64 -12.76
N VAL A 147 -12.99 7.60 -12.06
CA VAL A 147 -11.64 7.44 -11.49
C VAL A 147 -11.58 6.24 -10.54
N SER A 148 -12.55 6.14 -9.62
CA SER A 148 -12.62 5.04 -8.65
C SER A 148 -12.82 3.67 -9.31
N LEU A 149 -13.65 3.61 -10.36
CA LEU A 149 -13.87 2.40 -11.15
C LEU A 149 -12.59 1.99 -11.88
N ARG A 150 -11.84 2.95 -12.42
CA ARG A 150 -10.58 2.65 -13.09
C ARG A 150 -9.54 2.11 -12.12
N GLU A 151 -9.42 2.66 -10.93
CA GLU A 151 -8.56 2.13 -9.87
C GLU A 151 -8.93 0.68 -9.52
N ALA A 152 -10.23 0.40 -9.36
CA ALA A 152 -10.71 -0.95 -9.09
C ALA A 152 -10.41 -1.92 -10.24
N LEU A 153 -10.52 -1.49 -11.50
CA LEU A 153 -10.15 -2.30 -12.66
C LEU A 153 -8.66 -2.55 -12.74
N LEU A 154 -7.82 -1.54 -12.48
CA LEU A 154 -6.36 -1.68 -12.43
C LEU A 154 -5.94 -2.70 -11.38
N ALA A 155 -6.50 -2.61 -10.17
CA ALA A 155 -6.19 -3.54 -9.09
C ALA A 155 -6.45 -5.00 -9.47
N ARG A 156 -7.42 -5.26 -10.35
CA ARG A 156 -7.78 -6.60 -10.83
C ARG A 156 -6.98 -7.08 -12.04
N THR A 157 -6.12 -6.25 -12.62
CA THR A 157 -5.27 -6.70 -13.72
C THR A 157 -4.15 -7.61 -13.19
N PRO A 158 -3.74 -8.64 -13.96
CA PRO A 158 -2.66 -9.55 -13.56
C PRO A 158 -1.34 -8.86 -13.17
N PHE A 159 -1.06 -7.70 -13.76
CA PHE A 159 0.14 -6.91 -13.55
C PHE A 159 -0.23 -5.49 -13.12
N ASN A 160 -0.79 -5.36 -11.92
CA ASN A 160 -1.26 -4.09 -11.36
C ASN A 160 -0.13 -3.21 -10.76
N GLY A 161 1.10 -3.72 -10.76
CA GLY A 161 2.31 -2.97 -10.38
C GLY A 161 2.64 -2.95 -8.89
N ASP A 162 2.00 -3.79 -8.06
CA ASP A 162 2.32 -3.90 -6.63
C ASP A 162 3.48 -4.86 -6.29
N GLY A 163 3.97 -5.59 -7.30
CA GLY A 163 5.07 -6.54 -7.16
C GLY A 163 4.65 -7.91 -6.60
N ILE A 164 3.35 -8.17 -6.47
CA ILE A 164 2.77 -9.45 -6.09
C ILE A 164 2.20 -10.13 -7.33
N ILE A 165 2.56 -11.40 -7.53
CA ILE A 165 2.09 -12.20 -8.66
C ILE A 165 1.15 -13.28 -8.13
N THR A 166 -0.10 -13.24 -8.57
CA THR A 166 -1.13 -14.21 -8.21
C THR A 166 -1.08 -15.44 -9.14
N PRO A 167 -1.60 -16.61 -8.71
CA PRO A 167 -1.72 -17.79 -9.57
C PRO A 167 -2.49 -17.50 -10.88
N GLU A 168 -3.46 -16.59 -10.85
CA GLU A 168 -4.27 -16.18 -11.99
C GLU A 168 -3.51 -15.33 -13.01
N ALA A 169 -2.40 -14.71 -12.59
CA ALA A 169 -1.52 -13.97 -13.49
C ALA A 169 -0.58 -14.87 -14.31
N ALA A 170 -0.49 -16.16 -13.97
CA ALA A 170 0.35 -17.11 -14.68
C ALA A 170 -0.19 -17.45 -16.08
N GLY A 171 0.67 -17.35 -17.10
CA GLY A 171 0.31 -17.66 -18.49
C GLY A 171 0.23 -19.16 -18.81
N THR A 172 0.72 -20.04 -17.93
CA THR A 172 0.71 -21.50 -18.14
C THR A 172 0.27 -22.23 -16.86
N PRO A 173 -0.33 -23.43 -16.97
CA PRO A 173 -0.76 -24.19 -15.81
C PRO A 173 0.41 -24.62 -14.91
N GLU A 174 1.60 -24.87 -15.47
CA GLU A 174 2.81 -25.23 -14.72
C GLU A 174 3.28 -24.07 -13.84
N LEU A 175 3.26 -22.84 -14.38
CA LEU A 175 3.63 -21.66 -13.61
C LEU A 175 2.58 -21.35 -12.53
N LYS A 176 1.30 -21.58 -12.83
CA LYS A 176 0.23 -21.47 -11.83
C LYS A 176 0.44 -22.44 -10.68
N GLN A 177 0.80 -23.69 -10.99
CA GLN A 177 1.10 -24.70 -9.98
C GLN A 177 2.31 -24.29 -9.14
N LEU A 178 3.42 -23.86 -9.76
CA LEU A 178 4.62 -23.43 -9.05
C LEU A 178 4.31 -22.28 -8.07
N ILE A 179 3.52 -21.28 -8.48
CA ILE A 179 3.11 -20.20 -7.59
C ILE A 179 2.33 -20.76 -6.38
N GLY A 180 1.41 -21.69 -6.61
CA GLY A 180 0.66 -22.35 -5.54
C GLY A 180 1.56 -23.12 -4.55
N GLU A 181 2.58 -23.82 -5.06
CA GLU A 181 3.56 -24.53 -4.23
C GLU A 181 4.41 -23.58 -3.39
N ILE A 182 4.85 -22.45 -3.98
CA ILE A 182 5.58 -21.41 -3.25
C ILE A 182 4.69 -20.82 -2.15
N ILE A 183 3.42 -20.55 -2.43
CA ILE A 183 2.47 -20.04 -1.43
C ILE A 183 2.32 -21.03 -0.27
N ALA A 184 2.21 -22.33 -0.56
CA ALA A 184 2.01 -23.35 0.45
C ALA A 184 3.21 -23.48 1.43
N VAL A 185 4.44 -23.27 0.94
CA VAL A 185 5.66 -23.44 1.74
C VAL A 185 6.14 -22.14 2.37
N CYS A 186 6.10 -21.04 1.62
CA CYS A 186 6.67 -19.75 2.03
C CYS A 186 5.63 -18.75 2.56
N GLY A 187 4.34 -19.06 2.46
CA GLY A 187 3.24 -18.13 2.72
C GLY A 187 2.93 -17.24 1.52
N SER A 188 2.04 -16.27 1.70
CA SER A 188 1.63 -15.33 0.67
C SER A 188 1.58 -13.89 1.17
N ALA A 189 1.61 -12.95 0.23
CA ALA A 189 1.20 -11.57 0.44
C ALA A 189 -0.07 -11.27 -0.35
N ASN A 190 -0.84 -10.31 0.12
CA ASN A 190 -2.05 -9.88 -0.57
C ASN A 190 -1.69 -8.91 -1.70
N ASP A 191 -2.14 -9.25 -2.90
CA ASP A 191 -2.17 -8.38 -4.06
C ASP A 191 -3.17 -7.21 -3.85
N ARG A 192 -3.08 -6.14 -4.64
CA ARG A 192 -4.04 -5.02 -4.60
C ARG A 192 -5.49 -5.44 -4.89
N SER A 193 -5.71 -6.56 -5.58
CA SER A 193 -7.04 -7.17 -5.72
C SER A 193 -7.54 -7.87 -4.46
N GLY A 194 -6.68 -8.09 -3.46
CA GLY A 194 -6.94 -8.87 -2.26
C GLY A 194 -6.65 -10.37 -2.42
N ALA A 195 -6.27 -10.82 -3.62
CA ALA A 195 -5.91 -12.22 -3.86
C ALA A 195 -4.53 -12.55 -3.26
N PRO A 196 -4.32 -13.78 -2.76
CA PRO A 196 -3.01 -14.21 -2.30
C PRO A 196 -2.06 -14.43 -3.48
N GLY A 197 -0.83 -13.94 -3.35
CA GLY A 197 0.20 -14.12 -4.35
C GLY A 197 1.60 -14.17 -3.73
N ILE A 198 2.59 -14.20 -4.61
CA ILE A 198 4.00 -14.24 -4.23
C ILE A 198 4.72 -12.97 -4.70
N GLY A 199 5.56 -12.44 -3.82
CA GLY A 199 6.47 -11.33 -4.12
C GLY A 199 7.92 -11.77 -4.22
N ARG A 200 8.84 -10.80 -4.37
CA ARG A 200 10.29 -11.03 -4.42
C ARG A 200 10.81 -11.84 -3.23
N GLU A 201 10.39 -11.48 -2.03
CA GLU A 201 10.81 -12.13 -0.79
C GLU A 201 10.48 -13.64 -0.77
N HIS A 202 9.27 -14.00 -1.20
CA HIS A 202 8.82 -15.38 -1.25
C HIS A 202 9.63 -16.20 -2.26
N LEU A 203 9.96 -15.61 -3.42
CA LEU A 203 10.81 -16.24 -4.43
C LEU A 203 12.23 -16.46 -3.91
N ASP A 204 12.81 -15.43 -3.30
CA ASP A 204 14.19 -15.49 -2.79
C ASP A 204 14.29 -16.53 -1.66
N ARG A 205 13.29 -16.60 -0.79
CA ARG A 205 13.17 -17.63 0.24
C ARG A 205 13.05 -19.03 -0.36
N PHE A 206 12.10 -19.24 -1.27
CA PHE A 206 11.86 -20.55 -1.88
C PHE A 206 13.12 -21.08 -2.58
N PHE A 207 13.74 -20.29 -3.45
CA PHE A 207 14.94 -20.72 -4.15
C PHE A 207 16.17 -20.79 -3.23
N GLY A 208 16.23 -19.99 -2.18
CA GLY A 208 17.24 -20.10 -1.13
C GLY A 208 17.16 -21.45 -0.41
N GLU A 209 15.99 -21.78 0.11
CA GLU A 209 15.73 -23.04 0.82
C GLU A 209 15.86 -24.26 -0.09
N ALA A 210 15.36 -24.19 -1.34
CA ALA A 210 15.49 -25.27 -2.31
C ALA A 210 16.96 -25.56 -2.65
N ARG A 211 17.79 -24.53 -2.85
CA ARG A 211 19.23 -24.71 -3.08
C ARG A 211 19.94 -25.29 -1.85
N ALA A 212 19.60 -24.81 -0.66
CA ALA A 212 20.15 -25.35 0.59
C ALA A 212 19.78 -26.83 0.77
N HIS A 213 18.55 -27.21 0.43
CA HIS A 213 18.09 -28.59 0.49
C HIS A 213 18.83 -29.50 -0.51
N VAL A 214 18.98 -29.06 -1.76
CA VAL A 214 19.77 -29.79 -2.77
C VAL A 214 21.22 -29.94 -2.33
N ALA A 215 21.84 -28.86 -1.84
CA ALA A 215 23.21 -28.90 -1.34
C ALA A 215 23.37 -29.88 -0.16
N TRP A 216 22.40 -29.93 0.75
CA TRP A 216 22.38 -30.89 1.85
C TRP A 216 22.23 -32.34 1.35
N LEU A 217 21.36 -32.59 0.36
CA LEU A 217 21.25 -33.91 -0.26
C LEU A 217 22.56 -34.35 -0.93
N ASP A 218 23.25 -33.42 -1.60
CA ASP A 218 24.52 -33.70 -2.26
C ASP A 218 25.63 -34.03 -1.25
N GLN A 219 25.65 -33.38 -0.08
CA GLN A 219 26.57 -33.74 1.03
C GLN A 219 26.32 -35.18 1.55
N GLY A 220 25.11 -35.71 1.37
CA GLY A 220 24.76 -37.07 1.75
C GLY A 220 25.10 -38.13 0.71
N ARG A 221 25.58 -37.77 -0.49
CA ARG A 221 25.89 -38.72 -1.58
C ARG A 221 27.26 -39.43 -1.52
N PRO A 222 28.33 -38.80 -1.00
CA PRO A 222 29.64 -39.43 -0.89
C PRO A 222 29.61 -40.81 -0.22
N ALA A 223 30.48 -41.72 -0.67
CA ALA A 223 30.48 -43.13 -0.24
C ALA A 223 30.86 -43.32 1.23
N ASP A 224 31.56 -42.37 1.83
CA ASP A 224 31.86 -42.32 3.26
C ASP A 224 30.60 -42.01 4.10
N VAL A 225 29.62 -41.29 3.55
CA VAL A 225 28.31 -41.04 4.17
C VAL A 225 27.31 -42.17 3.85
N GLN A 226 27.37 -42.73 2.63
CA GLN A 226 26.59 -43.89 2.20
C GLN A 226 27.47 -45.14 2.01
N PRO A 227 27.93 -45.78 3.11
CA PRO A 227 28.87 -46.90 3.05
C PRO A 227 28.35 -48.11 2.27
N LEU A 228 27.03 -48.24 2.13
CA LEU A 228 26.37 -49.31 1.38
C LEU A 228 25.64 -48.78 0.12
N GLY A 229 25.97 -47.57 -0.34
CA GLY A 229 25.27 -46.88 -1.43
C GLY A 229 23.77 -46.83 -1.18
N GLY A 230 22.96 -47.18 -2.19
CA GLY A 230 21.49 -47.21 -2.09
C GLY A 230 20.92 -48.14 -1.02
N ALA A 231 21.68 -49.13 -0.54
CA ALA A 231 21.26 -50.02 0.54
C ALA A 231 21.46 -49.40 1.95
N THR A 232 22.18 -48.28 2.06
CA THR A 232 22.50 -47.64 3.34
C THR A 232 21.24 -47.29 4.14
N ALA A 233 20.22 -46.73 3.48
CA ALA A 233 18.97 -46.36 4.15
C ALA A 233 18.23 -47.57 4.73
N ALA A 234 18.14 -48.67 3.97
CA ALA A 234 17.52 -49.91 4.41
C ALA A 234 18.28 -50.56 5.58
N ALA A 235 19.63 -50.58 5.51
CA ALA A 235 20.47 -51.08 6.58
C ALA A 235 20.33 -50.24 7.86
N CYS A 236 20.30 -48.91 7.75
CA CYS A 236 20.06 -48.02 8.89
C CYS A 236 18.68 -48.28 9.52
N ALA A 237 17.63 -48.43 8.71
CA ALA A 237 16.29 -48.75 9.20
C ALA A 237 16.25 -50.10 9.93
N ALA A 238 16.93 -51.12 9.40
CA ALA A 238 17.03 -52.43 10.04
C ALA A 238 17.73 -52.34 11.41
N VAL A 239 18.83 -51.59 11.51
CA VAL A 239 19.53 -51.34 12.78
C VAL A 239 18.65 -50.56 13.76
N GLN A 240 17.96 -49.51 13.30
CA GLN A 240 17.04 -48.74 14.14
C GLN A 240 15.90 -49.60 14.72
N ALA A 241 15.35 -50.51 13.91
CA ALA A 241 14.27 -51.41 14.34
C ALA A 241 14.67 -52.34 15.49
N VAL A 242 15.95 -52.73 15.59
CA VAL A 242 16.45 -53.59 16.67
C VAL A 242 17.27 -52.85 17.72
N ARG A 243 17.49 -51.54 17.56
CA ARG A 243 18.41 -50.73 18.39
C ARG A 243 18.10 -50.85 19.88
N ALA A 244 16.83 -50.71 20.26
CA ALA A 244 16.42 -50.82 21.65
C ALA A 244 16.76 -52.19 22.27
N LYS A 245 16.64 -53.28 21.50
CA LYS A 245 16.98 -54.63 21.96
C LYS A 245 18.49 -54.81 22.13
N ILE A 246 19.26 -54.27 21.19
CA ILE A 246 20.73 -54.29 21.25
C ILE A 246 21.23 -53.48 22.45
N ASP A 247 20.72 -52.25 22.62
CA ASP A 247 21.08 -51.36 23.73
C ASP A 247 20.72 -51.99 25.09
N ASP A 248 19.54 -52.60 25.21
CA ASP A 248 19.13 -53.35 26.40
C ASP A 248 20.06 -54.52 26.71
N TYR A 249 20.37 -55.35 25.71
CA TYR A 249 21.29 -56.48 25.88
C TYR A 249 22.66 -56.03 26.41
N PHE A 250 23.27 -55.01 25.81
CA PHE A 250 24.57 -54.50 26.27
C PHE A 250 24.49 -53.80 27.62
N THR A 251 23.36 -53.15 27.94
CA THR A 251 23.12 -52.58 29.27
C THR A 251 23.10 -53.67 30.33
N ARG A 252 22.37 -54.76 30.09
CA ARG A 252 22.34 -55.93 30.99
C ARG A 252 23.71 -56.59 31.14
N CYS A 253 24.47 -56.71 30.04
CA CYS A 253 25.84 -57.24 30.10
C CYS A 253 26.75 -56.38 30.99
N ARG A 254 26.66 -55.05 30.89
CA ARG A 254 27.45 -54.13 31.75
C ARG A 254 27.04 -54.22 33.21
N LEU A 255 25.75 -54.34 33.50
CA LEU A 255 25.24 -54.51 34.87
C LEU A 255 25.69 -55.84 35.47
N ALA A 256 25.63 -56.93 34.72
CA ALA A 256 26.09 -58.24 35.16
C ALA A 256 27.61 -58.28 35.39
N ALA A 257 28.39 -57.54 34.59
CA ALA A 257 29.83 -57.38 34.81
C ALA A 257 30.16 -56.55 36.07
N PHE A 258 29.30 -55.59 36.42
CA PHE A 258 29.45 -54.76 37.61
C PHE A 258 29.04 -55.50 38.89
N ASP A 259 27.89 -56.18 38.88
CA ASP A 259 27.43 -57.06 39.95
C ASP A 259 26.98 -58.40 39.35
N PRO A 260 27.75 -59.49 39.52
CA PRO A 260 27.41 -60.81 39.00
C PRO A 260 26.05 -61.34 39.49
N ARG A 261 25.54 -60.86 40.64
CA ARG A 261 24.23 -61.25 41.17
C ARG A 261 23.08 -60.69 40.34
N ALA A 262 23.29 -59.62 39.58
CA ALA A 262 22.29 -59.03 38.70
C ALA A 262 22.03 -59.87 37.44
N ALA A 263 22.92 -60.82 37.09
CA ALA A 263 22.82 -61.57 35.84
C ALA A 263 21.55 -62.43 35.72
N ALA A 264 21.17 -63.15 36.78
CA ALA A 264 19.99 -64.01 36.79
C ALA A 264 18.66 -63.22 36.70
N PRO A 265 18.40 -62.19 37.54
CA PRO A 265 17.14 -61.44 37.49
C PRO A 265 16.98 -60.53 36.26
N LEU A 266 18.07 -60.16 35.57
CA LEU A 266 18.01 -59.34 34.35
C LEU A 266 17.75 -60.18 33.08
N ASN A 267 17.83 -61.50 33.15
CA ASN A 267 17.46 -62.37 32.04
C ASN A 267 15.97 -62.73 32.13
N ARG A 268 15.35 -63.01 30.98
CA ARG A 268 14.01 -63.60 30.97
C ARG A 268 14.05 -65.00 31.60
N GLY A 269 12.94 -65.43 32.18
CA GLY A 269 12.83 -66.81 32.69
C GLY A 269 12.88 -67.81 31.54
N GLU A 270 13.36 -69.03 31.80
CA GLU A 270 13.48 -70.09 30.77
C GLU A 270 12.16 -70.38 30.04
N GLY A 271 11.01 -70.21 30.71
CA GLY A 271 9.68 -70.37 30.13
C GLY A 271 9.26 -69.29 29.11
N ASP A 272 9.93 -68.13 29.10
CA ASP A 272 9.61 -67.02 28.19
C ASP A 272 10.34 -67.10 26.84
N TYR A 273 11.24 -68.08 26.66
CA TYR A 273 11.96 -68.33 25.41
C TYR A 273 11.21 -69.29 24.46
N GLY A 274 10.14 -69.93 24.95
CA GLY A 274 9.29 -70.82 24.16
C GLY A 274 8.04 -70.11 23.63
N ALA A 275 8.20 -69.38 22.52
CA ALA A 275 7.11 -68.96 21.62
C ALA A 275 7.70 -68.58 20.26
#